data_AF-A0ABD7WP05-F1
#
_entry.id   AF-A0ABD7WP05-F1
#
_cell.length_a   1.000
_cell.length_b   1.000
_cell.length_c   1.000
_cell.angle_alpha   90.00
_cell.angle_beta   90.00
_cell.angle_gamma   90.00
#
_symmetry.space_group_name_H-M   'P 1'
#
loop_
_entity.id
_entity.type
_entity.pdbx_description
1 polymer ?
#
loop_
_entity_poly.entity_id
_entity_poly.type
_entity_poly.pdbx_seq_one_letter_code
_entity_poly.pdbx_strand_id
1 'polypeptide(L)'
;MELKLNNIYQKVADNLKEMIQEDWREIYLYAEVGEGSQTTYFFYYPKGSDEPIYSHDIPELFEVSEQSYLVLLDKQLECFRELLDVFIENKQEIWTSLTLHLDHDGKFEIDYGYEDILTVDPYE
;
A
#
# COMPACT_ATOMS: atom_id res chain seq x y z
N MET A 1 18.31 -10.04 -4.59
CA MET A 1 16.90 -9.70 -4.85
C MET A 1 16.05 -9.96 -3.62
N GLU A 2 15.89 -11.22 -3.19
CA GLU A 2 15.05 -11.62 -2.04
C GLU A 2 15.26 -10.78 -0.76
N LEU A 3 16.51 -10.57 -0.32
CA LEU A 3 16.80 -9.72 0.85
C LEU A 3 16.35 -8.26 0.66
N LYS A 4 16.45 -7.69 -0.56
CA LYS A 4 15.96 -6.33 -0.84
C LYS A 4 14.43 -6.31 -0.74
N LEU A 5 13.76 -7.30 -1.33
CA LEU A 5 12.29 -7.42 -1.30
C LEU A 5 11.79 -7.52 0.14
N ASN A 6 12.36 -8.41 0.95
CA ASN A 6 11.96 -8.57 2.35
C ASN A 6 12.14 -7.29 3.17
N ASN A 7 13.22 -6.54 2.93
CA ASN A 7 13.43 -5.24 3.59
C ASN A 7 12.36 -4.22 3.17
N ILE A 8 11.95 -4.21 1.89
CA ILE A 8 10.91 -3.31 1.40
C ILE A 8 9.54 -3.71 2.00
N TYR A 9 9.20 -4.99 2.02
CA TYR A 9 7.95 -5.47 2.63
C TYR A 9 7.86 -5.14 4.12
N GLN A 10 8.98 -5.21 4.84
CA GLN A 10 9.04 -4.79 6.23
C GLN A 10 8.77 -3.28 6.37
N LYS A 11 9.40 -2.43 5.54
CA LYS A 11 9.14 -0.98 5.52
C LYS A 11 7.66 -0.67 5.25
N VAL A 12 7.05 -1.37 4.30
CA VAL A 12 5.62 -1.26 3.97
C VAL A 12 4.77 -1.59 5.21
N ALA A 13 4.99 -2.75 5.83
CA ALA A 13 4.23 -3.17 7.00
C ALA A 13 4.43 -2.22 8.20
N ASP A 14 5.64 -1.70 8.41
CA ASP A 14 5.92 -0.76 9.50
C ASP A 14 5.28 0.60 9.27
N ASN A 15 5.29 1.11 8.03
CA ASN A 15 4.64 2.37 7.69
C ASN A 15 3.11 2.27 7.80
N LEU A 16 2.49 1.14 7.40
CA LEU A 16 1.07 0.88 7.62
C LEU A 16 0.70 0.92 9.11
N LYS A 17 1.53 0.32 9.97
CA LYS A 17 1.34 0.36 11.43
C LYS A 17 1.51 1.77 12.01
N GLU A 18 2.34 2.62 11.41
CA GLU A 18 2.50 4.03 11.81
C GLU A 18 1.29 4.87 11.37
N MET A 19 0.65 4.54 10.26
CA MET A 19 -0.54 5.24 9.75
C MET A 19 -1.81 4.95 10.57
N ILE A 20 -1.97 3.73 11.09
CA ILE A 20 -3.18 3.32 11.82
C ILE A 20 -2.99 3.56 13.32
N GLN A 21 -3.82 4.42 13.90
CA GLN A 21 -3.70 4.90 15.29
C GLN A 21 -4.41 4.01 16.33
N GLU A 22 -4.82 2.80 15.95
CA GLU A 22 -5.56 1.87 16.80
C GLU A 22 -5.18 0.40 16.51
N ASP A 23 -5.68 -0.53 17.33
CA ASP A 23 -5.55 -1.96 17.07
C ASP A 23 -6.41 -2.36 15.85
N TRP A 24 -5.84 -3.16 14.95
CA TRP A 24 -6.51 -3.66 13.73
C TRP A 24 -6.37 -5.18 13.58
N ARG A 25 -7.23 -5.80 12.76
CA ARG A 25 -7.22 -7.25 12.45
C ARG A 25 -6.55 -7.54 11.12
N GLU A 26 -6.97 -6.84 10.08
CA GLU A 26 -6.50 -7.06 8.71
C GLU A 26 -6.46 -5.72 7.95
N ILE A 27 -5.53 -5.63 7.01
CA ILE A 27 -5.33 -4.51 6.10
C ILE A 27 -5.35 -5.06 4.67
N TYR A 28 -6.10 -4.40 3.80
CA TYR A 28 -6.16 -4.64 2.37
C TYR A 28 -5.73 -3.36 1.65
N LEU A 29 -4.59 -3.41 0.97
CA LEU A 29 -3.98 -2.28 0.29
C LEU A 29 -4.01 -2.48 -1.22
N TYR A 30 -4.25 -1.39 -1.94
CA TYR A 30 -4.01 -1.29 -3.37
C TYR A 30 -2.94 -0.22 -3.62
N ALA A 31 -2.07 -0.48 -4.59
CA ALA A 31 -1.18 0.54 -5.12
C ALA A 31 -1.02 0.41 -6.63
N GLU A 32 -0.79 1.55 -7.26
CA GLU A 32 -0.45 1.68 -8.66
C GLU A 32 0.80 2.54 -8.77
N VAL A 33 1.77 2.07 -9.55
CA VAL A 33 3.04 2.77 -9.75
C VAL A 33 3.36 2.74 -11.24
N GLY A 34 3.11 3.85 -11.95
CA GLY A 34 3.36 3.97 -13.38
C GLY A 34 3.60 5.40 -13.86
N GLU A 35 3.88 5.55 -15.16
CA GLU A 35 4.17 6.86 -15.79
C GLU A 35 2.92 7.76 -15.91
N GLY A 36 1.71 7.20 -15.87
CA GLY A 36 0.45 7.94 -16.02
C GLY A 36 -0.25 8.30 -14.70
N SER A 37 -0.12 7.45 -13.68
CA SER A 37 -0.81 7.59 -12.40
C SER A 37 -0.02 6.89 -11.31
N GLN A 38 -0.07 7.45 -10.10
CA GLN A 38 0.48 6.83 -8.91
C GLN A 38 -0.48 7.05 -7.76
N THR A 39 -0.95 5.95 -7.18
CA THR A 39 -1.89 6.01 -6.05
C THR A 39 -1.61 4.86 -5.11
N THR A 40 -1.88 5.09 -3.83
CA THR A 40 -1.98 4.02 -2.84
C THR A 40 -3.05 4.40 -1.85
N TYR A 41 -3.85 3.41 -1.46
CA TYR A 41 -4.84 3.52 -0.41
C TYR A 41 -5.06 2.13 0.17
N PHE A 42 -5.66 2.09 1.35
CA PHE A 42 -6.00 0.83 1.97
C PHE A 42 -7.30 0.92 2.73
N PHE A 43 -7.87 -0.25 2.99
CA PHE A 43 -8.93 -0.46 3.96
C PHE A 43 -8.36 -1.30 5.08
N TYR A 44 -8.73 -0.98 6.32
CA TYR A 44 -8.38 -1.82 7.46
C TYR A 44 -9.61 -2.12 8.31
N TYR A 45 -9.60 -3.27 8.98
CA TYR A 45 -10.64 -3.66 9.92
C TYR A 45 -10.16 -3.40 11.35
N PRO A 46 -10.78 -2.46 12.09
CA PRO A 46 -10.47 -2.25 13.50
C PRO A 46 -10.71 -3.52 14.32
N LYS A 47 -10.00 -3.63 15.44
CA LYS A 47 -10.20 -4.75 16.35
C LYS A 47 -11.58 -4.68 16.99
N GLY A 48 -12.42 -5.66 16.68
CA GLY A 48 -13.80 -5.74 17.19
C GLY A 48 -14.85 -5.05 16.32
N SER A 49 -14.49 -4.57 15.12
CA SER A 49 -15.42 -4.06 14.12
C SER A 49 -15.30 -4.85 12.81
N ASP A 50 -16.44 -5.26 12.25
CA ASP A 50 -16.52 -5.83 10.89
C ASP A 50 -16.73 -4.75 9.82
N GLU A 51 -16.76 -3.47 10.20
CA GLU A 51 -16.81 -2.35 9.27
C GLU A 51 -15.37 -1.89 8.96
N PRO A 52 -14.96 -1.85 7.68
CA PRO A 52 -13.65 -1.37 7.29
C PRO A 52 -13.58 0.16 7.35
N ILE A 53 -12.41 0.68 7.72
CA ILE A 53 -12.08 2.10 7.65
C ILE A 53 -11.19 2.34 6.43
N TYR A 54 -11.54 3.36 5.64
CA TYR A 54 -10.76 3.80 4.50
C TYR A 54 -9.58 4.66 4.95
N SER A 55 -8.40 4.44 4.36
CA SER A 55 -7.16 5.08 4.79
C SER A 55 -7.20 6.59 4.79
N HIS A 56 -7.92 7.21 3.85
CA HIS A 56 -7.98 8.67 3.74
C HIS A 56 -8.96 9.33 4.73
N ASP A 57 -9.75 8.54 5.46
CA ASP A 57 -10.62 9.04 6.53
C ASP A 57 -9.86 9.13 7.87
N ILE A 58 -8.67 8.52 7.97
CA ILE A 58 -7.83 8.51 9.19
C ILE A 58 -7.55 9.91 9.74
N PRO A 59 -7.15 10.94 8.94
CA PRO A 59 -6.91 12.28 9.46
C PRO A 59 -8.11 12.86 10.22
N GLU A 60 -9.32 12.66 9.70
CA GLU A 60 -10.55 13.16 10.31
C GLU A 60 -10.95 12.31 11.54
N LEU A 61 -10.94 10.98 11.41
CA LEU A 61 -11.37 10.07 12.47
C LEU A 61 -10.50 10.11 13.73
N PHE A 62 -9.20 10.34 13.57
CA PHE A 62 -8.22 10.30 14.67
C PHE A 62 -7.60 11.67 14.98
N GLU A 63 -8.13 12.75 14.40
CA GLU A 63 -7.62 14.11 14.56
C GLU A 63 -6.11 14.22 14.23
N VAL A 64 -5.64 13.42 13.28
CA VAL A 64 -4.25 13.42 12.81
C VAL A 64 -4.06 14.55 11.80
N SER A 65 -2.93 15.24 11.89
CA SER A 65 -2.58 16.26 10.90
C SER A 65 -2.55 15.67 9.48
N GLU A 66 -3.33 16.24 8.56
CA GLU A 66 -3.31 15.88 7.14
C GLU A 66 -1.90 15.88 6.56
N GLN A 67 -1.05 16.86 6.94
CA GLN A 67 0.33 16.93 6.48
C GLN A 67 1.16 15.74 6.96
N SER A 68 0.98 15.32 8.22
CA SER A 68 1.70 14.15 8.76
C SER A 68 1.24 12.86 8.10
N TYR A 69 -0.07 12.74 7.85
CA TYR A 69 -0.64 11.62 7.10
C TYR A 69 -0.10 11.56 5.65
N LEU A 70 -0.08 12.70 4.94
CA LEU A 70 0.44 12.76 3.57
C LEU A 70 1.92 12.38 3.49
N VAL A 71 2.72 12.73 4.51
CA VAL A 71 4.13 12.27 4.59
C VAL A 71 4.22 10.75 4.72
N LEU A 72 3.35 10.11 5.49
CA LEU A 72 3.32 8.64 5.59
C LEU A 72 2.81 7.98 4.31
N LEU A 73 1.82 8.58 3.65
CA LEU A 73 1.31 8.11 2.36
C LEU A 73 2.38 8.20 1.27
N ASP A 74 3.15 9.29 1.23
CA ASP A 74 4.27 9.46 0.30
C ASP A 74 5.37 8.42 0.57
N LYS A 75 5.74 8.19 1.83
CA LYS A 75 6.65 7.08 2.20
C LYS A 75 6.14 5.71 1.73
N GLN A 76 4.84 5.49 1.78
CA GLN A 76 4.22 4.24 1.31
C GLN A 76 4.41 4.07 -0.21
N LEU A 77 4.16 5.13 -0.98
CA LEU A 77 4.40 5.16 -2.43
C LEU A 77 5.88 4.97 -2.76
N GLU A 78 6.79 5.63 -2.04
CA GLU A 78 8.23 5.47 -2.21
C GLU A 78 8.68 4.01 -2.02
N CYS A 79 8.11 3.28 -1.06
CA CYS A 79 8.40 1.85 -0.90
C CYS A 79 8.00 1.05 -2.15
N PHE A 80 6.88 1.37 -2.79
CA PHE A 80 6.45 0.69 -4.01
C PHE A 80 7.25 1.12 -5.25
N ARG A 81 7.72 2.36 -5.32
CA ARG A 81 8.71 2.80 -6.32
C ARG A 81 10.03 2.02 -6.19
N GLU A 82 10.56 1.91 -4.96
CA GLU A 82 11.75 1.11 -4.66
C GLU A 82 11.54 -0.37 -5.04
N LEU A 83 10.34 -0.90 -4.81
CA LEU A 83 9.97 -2.26 -5.20
C LEU A 83 10.00 -2.45 -6.73
N LEU A 84 9.42 -1.50 -7.48
CA LEU A 84 9.42 -1.52 -8.94
C LEU A 84 10.84 -1.46 -9.50
N ASP A 85 11.69 -0.59 -8.95
CA ASP A 85 13.10 -0.47 -9.32
C ASP A 85 13.85 -1.80 -9.14
N VAL A 86 13.58 -2.54 -8.06
CA VAL A 86 14.18 -3.87 -7.86
C VAL A 86 13.78 -4.83 -8.99
N PHE A 87 12.54 -4.80 -9.48
CA PHE A 87 12.11 -5.64 -10.61
C PHE A 87 12.81 -5.22 -11.91
N ILE A 88 12.91 -3.91 -12.18
CA ILE A 88 13.62 -3.35 -13.34
C ILE A 88 15.11 -3.75 -13.34
N GLU A 89 15.82 -3.50 -12.23
CA GLU A 89 17.25 -3.82 -12.08
C GLU A 89 17.55 -5.29 -12.34
N ASN A 90 16.63 -6.18 -11.95
CA ASN A 90 16.77 -7.62 -12.05
C ASN A 90 16.09 -8.21 -13.30
N LYS A 91 15.69 -7.36 -14.26
CA LYS A 91 15.06 -7.75 -15.54
C LYS A 91 13.87 -8.69 -15.37
N GLN A 92 13.08 -8.47 -14.31
CA GLN A 92 11.82 -9.17 -14.11
C GLN A 92 10.72 -8.54 -14.96
N GLU A 93 9.59 -9.24 -15.08
CA GLU A 93 8.37 -8.67 -15.66
C GLU A 93 7.90 -7.50 -14.81
N ILE A 94 7.60 -6.37 -15.45
CA ILE A 94 7.26 -5.11 -14.78
C ILE A 94 5.75 -5.09 -14.54
N TRP A 95 5.38 -5.00 -13.27
CA TRP A 95 4.00 -4.84 -12.83
C TRP A 95 3.58 -3.38 -12.86
N THR A 96 2.28 -3.13 -12.93
CA THR A 96 1.67 -1.81 -13.03
C THR A 96 0.88 -1.46 -11.77
N SER A 97 0.32 -2.47 -11.11
CA SER A 97 -0.38 -2.37 -9.84
C SER A 97 -0.02 -3.53 -8.92
N LEU A 98 -0.39 -3.40 -7.65
CA LEU A 98 -0.31 -4.48 -6.68
C LEU A 98 -1.46 -4.40 -5.68
N THR A 99 -1.84 -5.56 -5.16
CA THR A 99 -2.68 -5.69 -3.97
C THR A 99 -1.88 -6.37 -2.88
N LEU A 100 -2.13 -5.96 -1.63
CA LEU A 100 -1.45 -6.47 -0.46
C LEU A 100 -2.46 -6.76 0.64
N HIS A 101 -2.35 -7.94 1.24
CA HIS A 101 -3.07 -8.33 2.44
C HIS A 101 -2.07 -8.51 3.60
N LEU A 102 -2.36 -7.86 4.73
CA LEU A 102 -1.59 -7.98 5.96
C LEU A 102 -2.54 -8.25 7.12
N ASP A 103 -2.36 -9.38 7.81
CA ASP A 103 -3.08 -9.68 9.03
C ASP A 103 -2.30 -9.28 10.30
N HIS A 104 -3.00 -9.22 11.43
CA HIS A 104 -2.43 -8.89 12.73
C HIS A 104 -1.40 -9.91 13.25
N ASP A 105 -1.39 -11.13 12.71
CA ASP A 105 -0.40 -12.18 13.02
C ASP A 105 0.89 -11.99 12.20
N GLY A 106 0.90 -11.06 11.26
CA GLY A 106 2.03 -10.72 10.40
C GLY A 106 2.10 -11.53 9.12
N LYS A 107 1.04 -12.27 8.76
CA LYS A 107 0.92 -12.91 7.45
C LYS A 107 0.80 -11.80 6.40
N PHE A 108 1.76 -11.79 5.48
CA PHE A 108 1.87 -10.80 4.41
C PHE A 108 1.74 -11.51 3.07
N GLU A 109 0.73 -11.12 2.29
CA GLU A 109 0.48 -11.63 0.95
C GLU A 109 0.46 -10.45 -0.03
N ILE A 110 1.15 -10.59 -1.15
CA ILE A 110 1.26 -9.56 -2.18
C ILE A 110 1.05 -10.19 -3.55
N ASP A 111 0.20 -9.56 -4.35
CA ASP A 111 -0.12 -9.96 -5.72
C ASP A 111 0.17 -8.80 -6.66
N TYR A 112 0.82 -9.09 -7.77
CA TYR A 112 1.22 -8.11 -8.77
C TYR A 112 0.26 -8.15 -9.97
N GLY A 113 -0.27 -6.98 -10.34
CA GLY A 113 -1.06 -6.77 -11.54
C GLY A 113 -0.19 -6.29 -12.70
N TYR A 114 -0.47 -6.82 -13.90
CA TYR A 114 0.28 -6.53 -15.14
C TYR A 114 -0.61 -5.89 -16.21
N GLU A 115 -1.79 -5.42 -15.83
CA GLU A 115 -2.75 -4.84 -16.75
C GLU A 115 -2.29 -3.45 -17.20
N ASP A 116 -2.53 -3.14 -18.47
CA ASP A 116 -2.13 -1.87 -19.09
C ASP A 116 -3.14 -0.79 -18.71
N ILE A 117 -2.86 -0.11 -17.60
CA ILE A 117 -3.79 0.83 -16.92
C ILE A 117 -4.05 2.09 -17.77
N LEU A 118 -3.31 2.29 -18.86
CA LEU A 118 -3.56 3.32 -19.86
C LEU A 118 -4.81 3.04 -20.72
N THR A 119 -5.40 1.86 -20.62
CA THR A 119 -6.57 1.45 -21.42
C THR A 119 -7.90 1.50 -20.67
N VAL A 120 -7.88 1.75 -19.35
CA VAL A 120 -9.10 1.83 -18.55
C VAL A 120 -9.57 3.29 -18.54
N ASP A 121 -10.62 3.57 -19.33
CA ASP A 121 -11.33 4.84 -19.22
C ASP A 121 -12.03 4.87 -17.84
N PRO A 122 -11.73 5.85 -16.97
CA PRO A 122 -12.36 5.95 -15.65
C PRO A 122 -13.87 6.26 -15.70
N TYR A 123 -14.47 6.39 -16.90
CA TYR A 123 -15.86 6.73 -17.12
C TYR A 123 -16.68 5.73 -17.96
N GLU A 124 -16.22 4.49 -18.19
CA GLU A 124 -17.10 3.44 -18.76
C GLU A 124 -18.03 2.77 -17.73
#